data_AF-A0A6N9U9D0-F1
#
_entry.id   AF-A0A6N9U9D0-F1
#
_cell.length_a   1.000
_cell.length_b   1.000
_cell.length_c   1.000
_cell.angle_alpha   90.00
_cell.angle_beta   90.00
_cell.angle_gamma   90.00
#
_symmetry.space_group_name_H-M   'P 1'
#
loop_
_entity.id
_entity.type
_entity.pdbx_description
1 polymer ?
#
loop_
_entity_poly.entity_id
_entity_poly.type
_entity_poly.pdbx_seq_one_letter_code
_entity_poly.pdbx_strand_id
1 'polypeptide(L)'
;PKAPAPTRVTVSSAGVDSTLMRLGLNRDGTVEVPPAEKGMTAGWYAGGAIPGEPGAAVLIGHNNTRFGKAVFHDLHKITKGADITVTNGAGEKSHFTVTGKETVAKDVFPTEKVYGATGERVLRLITCDGDFDNEGHPVDNLIVYATLR
;
A
#
# COMPACT_ATOMS: atom_id res chain seq x y z
N PRO A 1 2.45 20.41 -15.10
CA PRO A 1 3.30 20.14 -13.91
C PRO A 1 2.94 18.76 -13.33
N LYS A 2 3.92 17.89 -13.06
CA LYS A 2 3.68 16.59 -12.44
C LYS A 2 3.35 16.81 -10.95
N ALA A 3 2.30 16.17 -10.44
CA ALA A 3 1.89 16.32 -9.04
C ALA A 3 3.06 16.03 -8.06
N PRO A 4 3.09 16.69 -6.87
CA PRO A 4 4.11 16.41 -5.87
C PRO A 4 4.06 14.96 -5.37
N ALA A 5 5.20 14.43 -4.93
CA ALA A 5 5.26 13.11 -4.32
C ALA A 5 4.39 13.05 -3.04
N PRO A 6 3.77 11.89 -2.75
CA PRO A 6 3.00 11.70 -1.53
C PRO A 6 3.93 11.61 -0.31
N THR A 7 3.54 12.22 0.80
CA THR A 7 4.34 12.33 2.03
C THR A 7 3.70 11.65 3.22
N ARG A 8 2.38 11.43 3.21
CA ARG A 8 1.65 10.82 4.32
C ARG A 8 0.41 10.07 3.85
N VAL A 9 0.09 8.97 4.53
CA VAL A 9 -1.16 8.22 4.38
C VAL A 9 -1.87 8.12 5.73
N THR A 10 -3.19 8.24 5.71
CA THR A 10 -4.06 8.08 6.88
C THR A 10 -5.25 7.19 6.55
N VAL A 11 -5.52 6.20 7.40
CA VAL A 11 -6.68 5.31 7.35
C VAL A 11 -7.22 5.12 8.77
N SER A 12 -8.12 6.01 9.19
CA SER A 12 -8.57 6.06 10.58
C SER A 12 -9.23 4.76 11.05
N SER A 13 -9.99 4.08 10.19
CA SER A 13 -10.66 2.81 10.51
C SER A 13 -9.72 1.64 10.75
N ALA A 14 -8.47 1.76 10.29
CA ALA A 14 -7.42 0.76 10.47
C ALA A 14 -6.26 1.28 11.33
N GLY A 15 -6.40 2.43 11.98
CA GLY A 15 -5.36 3.02 12.83
C GLY A 15 -4.08 3.42 12.09
N VAL A 16 -4.13 3.56 10.76
CA VAL A 16 -2.96 3.90 9.95
C VAL A 16 -2.76 5.40 9.97
N ASP A 17 -1.57 5.81 10.38
CA ASP A 17 -1.06 7.17 10.23
C ASP A 17 0.45 7.10 10.05
N SER A 18 0.93 7.36 8.83
CA SER A 18 2.32 7.09 8.49
C SER A 18 2.85 8.05 7.44
N THR A 19 4.11 8.44 7.60
CA THR A 19 4.87 9.08 6.53
C THR A 19 5.12 8.07 5.40
N LEU A 20 5.34 8.59 4.19
CA LEU A 20 5.61 7.78 3.02
C LEU A 20 7.06 7.93 2.59
N MET A 21 7.78 6.80 2.55
CA MET A 21 9.09 6.74 1.90
C MET A 21 8.94 6.41 0.41
N ARG A 22 9.88 6.87 -0.42
CA ARG A 22 9.90 6.50 -1.83
C ARG A 22 10.45 5.08 -1.99
N LEU A 23 9.75 4.24 -2.74
CA LEU A 23 10.15 2.90 -3.13
C LEU A 23 10.37 2.82 -4.65
N GLY A 24 11.43 2.12 -5.05
CA GLY A 24 11.75 1.79 -6.42
C GLY A 24 11.60 0.30 -6.70
N LEU A 25 12.49 -0.22 -7.54
CA LEU A 25 12.63 -1.63 -7.85
C LEU A 25 13.98 -2.13 -7.38
N ASN A 26 14.00 -3.35 -6.85
CA ASN A 26 15.20 -4.13 -6.62
C ASN A 26 15.85 -4.52 -7.96
N ARG A 27 17.09 -5.02 -7.91
CA ARG A 27 17.83 -5.46 -9.10
C ARG A 27 17.16 -6.61 -9.86
N ASP A 28 16.37 -7.42 -9.17
CA ASP A 28 15.60 -8.53 -9.74
C ASP A 28 14.24 -8.09 -10.32
N GLY A 29 13.94 -6.78 -10.30
CA GLY A 29 12.69 -6.22 -10.81
C GLY A 29 11.51 -6.28 -9.85
N THR A 30 11.69 -6.80 -8.63
CA THR A 30 10.65 -6.76 -7.59
C THR A 30 10.54 -5.37 -6.98
N VAL A 31 9.36 -4.98 -6.49
CA VAL A 31 9.17 -3.69 -5.81
C VAL A 31 9.89 -3.69 -4.46
N GLU A 32 10.63 -2.62 -4.18
CA GLU A 32 11.24 -2.42 -2.86
C GLU A 32 10.16 -2.42 -1.76
N VAL A 33 10.47 -2.92 -0.58
CA VAL A 33 9.59 -2.84 0.60
C VAL A 33 10.27 -1.99 1.68
N PRO A 34 9.52 -1.34 2.59
CA PRO A 34 10.11 -0.65 3.72
C PRO A 34 11.05 -1.58 4.52
N PRO A 35 12.19 -1.12 5.03
CA PRO A 35 13.05 -1.96 5.89
C PRO A 35 12.33 -2.28 7.21
N ALA A 36 12.61 -3.44 7.81
CA ALA A 36 11.93 -3.91 9.02
C ALA A 36 12.07 -2.95 10.21
N GLU A 37 13.21 -2.27 10.32
CA GLU A 37 13.50 -1.25 11.33
C GLU A 37 12.58 -0.02 11.21
N LYS A 38 11.98 0.17 10.02
CA LYS A 38 10.98 1.21 9.73
C LYS A 38 9.59 0.61 9.54
N GLY A 39 9.23 -0.42 10.33
CA GLY A 39 7.93 -1.09 10.25
C GLY A 39 6.72 -0.14 10.35
N MET A 40 6.85 0.99 11.04
CA MET A 40 5.79 2.01 11.16
C MET A 40 5.76 3.03 10.00
N THR A 41 6.65 2.89 9.01
CA THR A 41 6.71 3.75 7.83
C THR A 41 6.25 2.97 6.59
N ALA A 42 5.15 3.39 5.97
CA ALA A 42 4.75 2.87 4.68
C ALA A 42 5.60 3.48 3.55
N GLY A 43 5.64 2.82 2.40
CA GLY A 43 6.33 3.31 1.23
C GLY A 43 5.40 3.45 0.03
N TRP A 44 5.70 4.42 -0.83
CA TRP A 44 5.03 4.64 -2.11
C TRP A 44 5.90 4.13 -3.25
N TYR A 45 5.36 3.25 -4.08
CA TYR A 45 6.06 2.78 -5.27
C TYR A 45 6.04 3.85 -6.37
N ALA A 46 7.21 4.45 -6.61
CA ALA A 46 7.38 5.57 -7.52
C ALA A 46 7.42 5.20 -9.00
N GLY A 47 7.40 3.91 -9.33
CA GLY A 47 7.18 3.44 -10.71
C GLY A 47 5.69 3.43 -11.11
N GLY A 48 4.77 3.57 -10.15
CA GLY A 48 3.34 3.73 -10.39
C GLY A 48 2.91 5.18 -10.53
N ALA A 49 1.59 5.40 -10.55
CA ALA A 49 1.01 6.73 -10.54
C ALA A 49 1.23 7.44 -9.19
N ILE A 50 1.22 8.76 -9.24
CA ILE A 50 1.13 9.59 -8.03
C ILE A 50 -0.32 9.51 -7.52
N PRO A 51 -0.56 9.28 -6.22
CA PRO A 51 -1.92 9.27 -5.67
C PRO A 51 -2.69 10.55 -6.07
N GLY A 52 -3.84 10.36 -6.72
CA GLY A 52 -4.71 11.45 -7.22
C GLY A 52 -4.61 11.68 -8.73
N GLU A 53 -3.55 11.20 -9.36
CA GLU A 53 -3.38 11.22 -10.82
C GLU A 53 -3.98 9.96 -11.47
N PRO A 54 -4.32 10.02 -12.78
CA PRO A 54 -4.71 8.82 -13.53
C PRO A 54 -3.63 7.73 -13.46
N GLY A 55 -4.06 6.51 -13.18
CA GLY A 55 -3.22 5.32 -13.06
C GLY A 55 -3.25 4.68 -11.69
N ALA A 56 -2.36 3.69 -11.56
CA ALA A 56 -2.20 2.83 -10.41
C ALA A 56 -1.25 3.44 -9.36
N ALA A 57 -1.77 4.06 -8.31
CA ALA A 57 -0.96 4.43 -7.15
C ALA A 57 -0.87 3.25 -6.17
N VAL A 58 0.34 2.93 -5.70
CA VAL A 58 0.57 1.77 -4.83
C VAL A 58 1.36 2.17 -3.59
N LEU A 59 0.82 1.83 -2.42
CA LEU A 59 1.47 1.99 -1.12
C LEU A 59 1.69 0.62 -0.48
N ILE A 60 2.88 0.41 0.07
CA ILE A 60 3.34 -0.86 0.62
C ILE A 60 3.74 -0.64 2.07
N GLY A 61 3.33 -1.55 2.96
CA GLY A 61 3.69 -1.52 4.37
C GLY A 61 3.70 -2.92 4.96
N HIS A 62 4.25 -3.06 6.16
CA HIS A 62 4.28 -4.34 6.87
C HIS A 62 3.04 -4.52 7.75
N ASN A 63 2.54 -5.75 7.86
CA ASN A 63 1.61 -6.13 8.94
C ASN A 63 2.38 -6.26 10.26
N ASN A 64 3.46 -7.06 10.23
CA ASN A 64 4.36 -7.28 11.34
C ASN A 64 5.82 -7.20 10.87
N THR A 65 6.70 -6.95 11.82
CA THR A 65 8.15 -7.08 11.65
C THR A 65 8.70 -7.86 12.84
N ARG A 66 9.99 -8.21 12.80
CA ARG A 66 10.69 -8.77 13.98
C ARG A 66 10.67 -7.86 15.22
N PHE A 67 10.25 -6.59 15.09
CA PHE A 67 10.10 -5.64 16.19
C PHE A 67 8.64 -5.54 16.69
N GLY A 68 7.73 -6.34 16.13
CA GLY A 68 6.31 -6.35 16.49
C GLY A 68 5.41 -5.78 15.40
N LYS A 69 4.24 -5.29 15.82
CA LYS A 69 3.19 -4.74 14.94
C LYS A 69 3.72 -3.58 14.11
N ALA A 70 3.29 -3.52 12.86
CA ALA A 70 3.75 -2.53 11.89
C ALA A 70 2.59 -1.68 11.33
N VAL A 71 2.89 -0.78 10.41
CA VAL A 71 1.99 0.28 9.93
C VAL A 71 0.65 -0.24 9.39
N PHE A 72 0.63 -1.41 8.76
CA PHE A 72 -0.56 -2.00 8.16
C PHE A 72 -1.09 -3.19 8.96
N HIS A 73 -0.75 -3.28 10.25
CA HIS A 73 -1.15 -4.39 11.10
C HIS A 73 -2.66 -4.67 11.08
N ASP A 74 -3.43 -3.60 11.27
CA ASP A 74 -4.89 -3.66 11.33
C ASP A 74 -5.57 -3.44 9.97
N LEU A 75 -4.81 -3.43 8.87
CA LEU A 75 -5.36 -3.20 7.53
C LEU A 75 -6.38 -4.28 7.13
N HIS A 76 -6.24 -5.51 7.64
CA HIS A 76 -7.22 -6.58 7.46
C HIS A 76 -8.63 -6.22 7.97
N LYS A 77 -8.76 -5.27 8.91
CA LYS A 77 -10.04 -4.81 9.46
C LYS A 77 -10.76 -3.82 8.55
N ILE A 78 -10.08 -3.30 7.52
CA ILE A 78 -10.68 -2.32 6.62
C ILE A 78 -11.87 -2.92 5.86
N THR A 79 -12.89 -2.11 5.64
CA THR A 79 -14.14 -2.48 4.97
C THR A 79 -14.39 -1.58 3.77
N LYS A 80 -15.20 -2.08 2.83
CA LYS A 80 -15.69 -1.29 1.70
C LYS A 80 -16.41 -0.03 2.21
N GLY A 81 -16.16 1.11 1.58
CA GLY A 81 -16.66 2.41 1.98
C GLY A 81 -15.71 3.20 2.90
N ALA A 82 -14.70 2.56 3.48
CA ALA A 82 -13.73 3.24 4.33
C ALA A 82 -12.95 4.33 3.59
N ASP A 83 -12.59 5.37 4.34
CA ASP A 83 -11.81 6.52 3.88
C ASP A 83 -10.31 6.27 3.95
N ILE A 84 -9.61 6.61 2.88
CA ILE A 84 -8.16 6.70 2.84
C ILE A 84 -7.79 8.10 2.38
N THR A 85 -6.92 8.79 3.13
CA THR A 85 -6.40 10.09 2.74
C THR A 85 -4.91 9.99 2.46
N VAL A 86 -4.47 10.50 1.31
CA VAL A 86 -3.06 10.65 0.97
C VAL A 86 -2.74 12.13 0.84
N THR A 87 -1.72 12.59 1.56
CA THR A 87 -1.26 13.98 1.51
C THR A 87 0.04 14.06 0.71
N ASN A 88 0.17 15.05 -0.17
CA ASN A 88 1.36 15.28 -0.97
C ASN A 88 2.33 16.29 -0.33
N GLY A 89 3.50 16.47 -0.96
CA GLY A 89 4.53 17.40 -0.48
C GLY A 89 4.12 18.87 -0.48
N ALA A 90 3.05 19.25 -1.19
CA ALA A 90 2.47 20.59 -1.15
C ALA A 90 1.37 20.75 -0.08
N GLY A 91 1.04 19.67 0.65
CA GLY A 91 -0.03 19.67 1.66
C GLY A 91 -1.43 19.38 1.10
N GLU A 92 -1.56 19.13 -0.20
CA GLU A 92 -2.84 18.79 -0.83
C GLU A 92 -3.23 17.35 -0.50
N LYS A 93 -4.54 17.10 -0.37
CA LYS A 93 -5.09 15.81 0.07
C LYS A 93 -5.90 15.18 -1.05
N SER A 94 -5.60 13.93 -1.35
CA SER A 94 -6.43 13.05 -2.19
C SER A 94 -7.22 12.09 -1.31
N HIS A 95 -8.54 12.06 -1.50
CA HIS A 95 -9.46 11.23 -0.72
C HIS A 95 -9.92 10.05 -1.56
N PHE A 96 -9.74 8.84 -1.04
CA PHE A 96 -10.11 7.60 -1.70
C PHE A 96 -11.15 6.83 -0.88
N THR A 97 -12.02 6.12 -1.58
CA THR A 97 -12.97 5.17 -0.98
C THR A 97 -12.51 3.76 -1.24
N VAL A 98 -12.43 2.93 -0.20
CA VAL A 98 -12.19 1.50 -0.36
C VAL A 98 -13.35 0.87 -1.14
N THR A 99 -13.03 0.20 -2.25
CA THR A 99 -13.99 -0.50 -3.09
C THR A 99 -14.00 -2.00 -2.81
N GLY A 100 -12.92 -2.55 -2.28
CA GLY A 100 -12.80 -3.95 -1.89
C GLY A 100 -11.42 -4.29 -1.35
N LYS A 101 -11.25 -5.56 -0.94
CA LYS A 101 -9.96 -6.14 -0.58
C LYS A 101 -9.90 -7.58 -1.06
N GLU A 102 -8.70 -8.08 -1.30
CA GLU A 102 -8.45 -9.49 -1.58
C GLU A 102 -7.19 -9.95 -0.85
N THR A 103 -7.20 -11.21 -0.46
CA THR A 103 -6.04 -11.92 0.06
C THR A 103 -5.58 -12.89 -1.03
N VAL A 104 -4.31 -12.80 -1.43
CA VAL A 104 -3.74 -13.60 -2.52
C VAL A 104 -2.50 -14.32 -2.04
N ALA A 105 -2.38 -15.60 -2.38
CA ALA A 105 -1.16 -16.34 -2.14
C ALA A 105 0.01 -15.72 -2.91
N LYS A 106 1.20 -15.78 -2.31
CA LYS A 106 2.39 -15.04 -2.78
C LYS A 106 2.87 -15.50 -4.16
N ASP A 107 2.61 -16.75 -4.51
CA ASP A 107 2.92 -17.36 -5.81
C ASP A 107 1.97 -16.93 -6.93
N VAL A 108 0.79 -16.40 -6.59
CA VAL A 108 -0.24 -15.94 -7.53
C VAL A 108 -0.53 -14.45 -7.40
N PHE A 109 0.46 -13.67 -6.95
CA PHE A 109 0.32 -12.22 -6.82
C PHE A 109 -0.13 -11.58 -8.15
N PRO A 110 -1.28 -10.87 -8.19
CA PRO A 110 -1.88 -10.41 -9.43
C PRO A 110 -1.22 -9.10 -9.89
N THR A 111 0.03 -9.20 -10.36
CA THR A 111 0.89 -8.08 -10.77
C THR A 111 0.18 -7.12 -11.71
N GLU A 112 -0.51 -7.61 -12.74
CA GLU A 112 -1.23 -6.75 -13.70
C GLU A 112 -2.40 -6.01 -13.04
N LYS A 113 -3.16 -6.67 -12.15
CA LYS A 113 -4.26 -6.03 -11.43
C LYS A 113 -3.75 -4.97 -10.45
N VAL A 114 -2.54 -5.13 -9.92
CA VAL A 114 -1.94 -4.25 -8.92
C VAL A 114 -1.16 -3.08 -9.55
N TYR A 115 -0.30 -3.38 -10.51
CA TYR A 115 0.63 -2.42 -11.10
C TYR A 115 0.27 -2.03 -12.54
N GLY A 116 -0.64 -2.76 -13.17
CA GLY A 116 -1.05 -2.54 -14.56
C GLY A 116 -1.68 -1.17 -14.78
N ALA A 117 -1.59 -0.72 -16.03
CA ALA A 117 -2.08 0.58 -16.45
C ALA A 117 -3.61 0.67 -16.32
N THR A 118 -4.09 1.84 -15.93
CA THR A 118 -5.52 2.16 -15.91
C THR A 118 -5.72 3.65 -16.17
N GLY A 119 -6.83 4.02 -16.81
CA GLY A 119 -7.23 5.41 -16.97
C GLY A 119 -7.92 5.97 -15.72
N GLU A 120 -8.26 5.11 -14.75
CA GLU A 120 -8.89 5.50 -13.50
C GLU A 120 -7.87 6.03 -12.48
N ARG A 121 -8.35 6.76 -11.48
CA ARG A 121 -7.54 7.25 -10.35
C ARG A 121 -7.68 6.30 -9.19
N VAL A 122 -6.83 5.27 -9.15
CA VAL A 122 -6.95 4.17 -8.18
C VAL A 122 -5.77 4.14 -7.22
N LEU A 123 -6.05 3.73 -5.99
CA LEU A 123 -5.08 3.51 -4.93
C LEU A 123 -5.13 2.05 -4.50
N ARG A 124 -3.95 1.47 -4.29
CA ARG A 124 -3.81 0.12 -3.75
C ARG A 124 -2.90 0.16 -2.53
N LEU A 125 -3.40 -0.37 -1.41
CA LEU A 125 -2.57 -0.62 -0.23
C LEU A 125 -2.22 -2.10 -0.20
N ILE A 126 -0.95 -2.41 -0.05
CA ILE A 126 -0.44 -3.78 -0.01
C ILE A 126 0.26 -3.99 1.31
N THR A 127 -0.09 -5.08 1.99
CA THR A 127 0.64 -5.55 3.15
C THR A 127 0.96 -7.03 3.02
N CYS A 128 2.15 -7.41 3.47
CA CYS A 128 2.50 -8.80 3.69
C CYS A 128 1.87 -9.26 5.01
N ASP A 129 1.22 -10.42 5.04
CA ASP A 129 0.60 -10.94 6.26
C ASP A 129 1.60 -11.75 7.15
N GLY A 130 2.66 -11.13 7.67
CA GLY A 130 3.51 -11.75 8.71
C GLY A 130 4.48 -12.85 8.24
N ASP A 131 5.09 -13.60 9.16
CA ASP A 131 6.09 -14.66 8.87
C ASP A 131 5.42 -15.99 8.47
N PHE A 132 6.19 -16.84 7.79
CA PHE A 132 5.83 -18.21 7.38
C PHE A 132 4.96 -18.93 8.42
N ASP A 133 3.95 -19.68 7.97
CA ASP A 133 3.17 -20.51 8.89
C ASP A 133 4.05 -21.55 9.62
N ASN A 134 3.47 -22.27 10.59
CA ASN A 134 4.18 -23.30 11.36
C ASN A 134 4.68 -24.50 10.50
N GLU A 135 4.38 -24.50 9.20
CA GLU A 135 4.70 -25.52 8.20
C GLU A 135 5.67 -25.00 7.12
N GLY A 136 6.00 -23.69 7.13
CA GLY A 136 6.92 -23.04 6.20
C GLY A 136 6.26 -22.46 4.94
N HIS A 137 4.93 -22.33 4.86
CA HIS A 137 4.26 -21.77 3.68
C HIS A 137 4.28 -20.23 3.66
N PRO A 138 4.31 -19.61 2.47
CA PRO A 138 4.27 -18.17 2.33
C PRO A 138 2.94 -17.62 2.82
N VAL A 139 3.03 -16.61 3.67
CA VAL A 139 1.91 -15.75 4.04
C VAL A 139 1.35 -15.00 2.84
N ASP A 140 0.03 -14.95 2.76
CA ASP A 140 -0.68 -14.27 1.70
C ASP A 140 -0.40 -12.75 1.72
N ASN A 141 -0.61 -12.08 0.58
CA ASN A 141 -0.65 -10.64 0.50
C ASN A 141 -2.10 -10.16 0.62
N LEU A 142 -2.33 -9.20 1.51
CA LEU A 142 -3.59 -8.46 1.52
C LEU A 142 -3.44 -7.24 0.62
N ILE A 143 -4.33 -7.13 -0.36
CA ILE A 143 -4.44 -5.98 -1.25
C ILE A 143 -5.78 -5.29 -0.99
N VAL A 144 -5.73 -4.00 -0.65
CA VAL A 144 -6.91 -3.15 -0.52
C VAL A 144 -7.00 -2.27 -1.76
N TYR A 145 -8.17 -2.28 -2.38
CA TYR A 145 -8.49 -1.48 -3.56
C TYR A 145 -9.31 -0.27 -3.18
N ALA A 146 -8.95 0.90 -3.73
CA ALA A 146 -9.68 2.13 -3.52
C ALA A 146 -9.67 3.00 -4.78
N THR A 147 -10.71 3.83 -4.93
CA THR A 147 -10.85 4.77 -6.05
C THR A 147 -10.95 6.19 -5.50
N LEU A 148 -10.43 7.17 -6.24
CA LEU A 148 -10.55 8.57 -5.86
C LEU A 148 -12.04 8.97 -5.78
N ARG A 149 -12.37 9.78 -4.78
CA ARG A 149 -13.71 10.38 -4.60
C ARG A 149 -13.90 11.59 -5.51
#